data_AF-A0A1H8D2T5-F1
#
_entry.id   AF-A0A1H8D2T5-F1
#
_cell.length_a   1.000
_cell.length_b   1.000
_cell.length_c   1.000
_cell.angle_alpha   90.00
_cell.angle_beta   90.00
_cell.angle_gamma   90.00
#
_symmetry.space_group_name_H-M   'P 1'
#
loop_
_entity.id
_entity.type
_entity.pdbx_description
1 polymer ?
#
loop_
_entity_poly.entity_id
_entity_poly.type
_entity_poly.pdbx_seq_one_letter_code
_entity_poly.pdbx_strand_id
1 'polypeptide(L)'
;MRLSLQSMFIRLVMLLAIMPIHEYAHALVAYKLGDNTARFNGRMTLNPMAHLDLFGSIAFILAGFGWGKPVPIYGSNLRKPKRDMALVALAGPVSNVLLGTILVIVYKVLGVVFMQVGFTTGLARAILVIIFTLAQTSVYWAVFNLIPVPPLDGSRLLEYILPHSIYYKIEYYQRYIYIALLVLLFSGILMGPIVFVSNFIMKFILFITSPLDLLLNLFL
;
A
#
# COMPACT_ATOMS: atom_id res chain seq x y z
N MET A 1 2.82 14.39 -14.49
CA MET A 1 2.77 14.70 -13.04
C MET A 1 3.45 16.03 -12.79
N ARG A 2 2.77 17.02 -12.19
CA ARG A 2 3.45 18.23 -11.71
C ARG A 2 4.09 17.93 -10.35
N LEU A 3 5.39 18.16 -10.24
CA LEU A 3 6.17 18.01 -9.02
C LEU A 3 5.83 19.19 -8.10
N SER A 4 4.90 18.99 -7.16
CA SER A 4 4.55 19.98 -6.14
C SER A 4 5.13 19.56 -4.78
N LEU A 5 5.41 20.53 -3.91
CA LEU A 5 5.86 20.25 -2.54
C LEU A 5 4.88 19.31 -1.81
N GLN A 6 3.58 19.49 -2.02
CA GLN A 6 2.55 18.60 -1.49
C GLN A 6 2.71 17.16 -2.00
N SER A 7 2.96 16.97 -3.30
CA SER A 7 3.16 15.63 -3.87
C SER A 7 4.43 14.96 -3.34
N MET A 8 5.51 15.72 -3.12
CA MET A 8 6.75 15.21 -2.54
C MET A 8 6.55 14.81 -1.07
N PHE A 9 5.81 15.62 -0.31
CA PHE A 9 5.48 15.32 1.08
C PHE A 9 4.66 14.03 1.20
N ILE A 10 3.62 13.86 0.37
CA ILE A 10 2.81 12.64 0.36
C ILE A 10 3.66 11.41 0.01
N ARG A 11 4.53 11.52 -1.01
CA ARG A 11 5.46 10.44 -1.40
C ARG A 11 6.44 10.09 -0.28
N LEU A 12 6.93 11.09 0.44
CA LEU A 12 7.82 10.89 1.58
C LEU A 12 7.09 10.16 2.72
N VAL A 13 5.89 10.60 3.11
CA VAL A 13 5.10 9.92 4.15
C VAL A 13 4.77 8.49 3.72
N MET A 14 4.47 8.28 2.45
CA MET A 14 4.24 6.94 1.91
C MET A 14 5.46 6.03 2.08
N LEU A 15 6.66 6.50 1.77
CA LEU A 15 7.91 5.75 1.99
C LEU A 15 8.21 5.50 3.47
N LEU A 16 7.90 6.46 4.35
CA LEU A 16 8.26 6.40 5.76
C LEU A 16 7.23 5.69 6.65
N ALA A 17 5.97 5.63 6.24
CA ALA A 17 4.87 5.11 7.06
C ALA A 17 4.08 3.99 6.36
N ILE A 18 3.63 4.21 5.12
CA ILE A 18 2.75 3.25 4.42
C ILE A 18 3.55 2.02 3.98
N MET A 19 4.69 2.22 3.32
CA MET A 19 5.53 1.13 2.82
C MET A 19 6.08 0.22 3.93
N PRO A 20 6.58 0.73 5.08
CA PRO A 20 7.08 -0.15 6.14
C PRO A 20 5.99 -0.99 6.78
N ILE A 21 4.76 -0.47 6.92
CA ILE A 21 3.61 -1.25 7.41
C ILE A 21 3.30 -2.40 6.46
N HIS A 22 3.32 -2.12 5.15
CA HIS A 22 3.12 -3.10 4.10
C HIS A 22 4.17 -4.23 4.13
N GLU A 23 5.46 -3.87 4.13
CA GLU A 23 6.56 -4.84 4.20
C GLU A 23 6.55 -5.63 5.52
N TYR A 24 6.25 -4.97 6.64
CA TYR A 24 6.10 -5.63 7.92
C TYR A 24 4.97 -6.65 7.92
N ALA A 25 3.84 -6.36 7.25
CA ALA A 25 2.73 -7.29 7.14
C ALA A 25 3.11 -8.55 6.36
N HIS A 26 3.86 -8.41 5.26
CA HIS A 26 4.44 -9.55 4.55
C HIS A 26 5.34 -10.40 5.46
N ALA A 27 6.28 -9.75 6.15
CA ALA A 27 7.19 -10.42 7.08
C ALA A 27 6.44 -11.16 8.21
N LEU A 28 5.42 -10.51 8.79
CA LEU A 28 4.62 -11.06 9.88
C LEU A 28 3.82 -12.29 9.45
N VAL A 29 3.19 -12.25 8.27
CA VAL A 29 2.41 -13.39 7.76
C VAL A 29 3.34 -14.52 7.35
N ALA A 30 4.47 -14.23 6.69
CA ALA A 30 5.48 -15.24 6.34
C ALA A 30 6.01 -15.96 7.59
N TYR A 31 6.35 -15.21 8.65
CA TYR A 31 6.76 -15.73 9.94
C TYR A 31 5.70 -16.66 10.55
N LYS A 32 4.43 -16.24 10.58
CA LYS A 32 3.32 -17.06 11.10
C LYS A 32 3.09 -18.34 10.29
N LEU A 33 3.43 -18.34 9.00
CA LEU A 33 3.28 -19.47 8.10
C LEU A 33 4.52 -20.36 8.00
N GLY A 34 5.60 -20.03 8.72
CA GLY A 34 6.79 -20.87 8.91
C GLY A 34 8.10 -20.30 8.39
N ASP A 35 8.07 -19.20 7.62
CA ASP A 35 9.28 -18.60 7.06
C ASP A 35 9.88 -17.55 8.01
N ASN A 36 10.95 -17.93 8.70
CA ASN A 36 11.68 -17.07 9.63
C ASN A 36 12.70 -16.14 8.94
N THR A 37 12.87 -16.22 7.62
CA THR A 37 13.97 -15.52 6.92
C THR A 37 13.95 -14.02 7.11
N ALA A 38 12.78 -13.39 6.96
CA ALA A 38 12.61 -11.96 7.20
C ALA A 38 13.01 -11.54 8.62
N ARG A 39 12.67 -12.37 9.62
CA ARG A 39 13.01 -12.12 11.02
C ARG A 39 14.52 -12.21 11.26
N PHE A 40 15.17 -13.26 10.75
CA PHE A 40 16.62 -13.44 10.90
C PHE A 40 17.44 -12.38 10.15
N ASN A 41 16.91 -11.82 9.07
CA ASN A 41 17.53 -10.70 8.35
C ASN A 41 17.22 -9.32 8.95
N GLY A 42 16.55 -9.25 10.11
CA GLY A 42 16.16 -7.98 10.73
C GLY A 42 15.14 -7.16 9.92
N ARG A 43 14.45 -7.78 8.96
CA ARG A 43 13.46 -7.14 8.08
C ARG A 43 12.04 -7.17 8.65
N MET A 44 11.79 -7.89 9.74
CA MET A 44 10.52 -7.84 10.48
C MET A 44 10.47 -6.61 11.40
N THR A 45 10.46 -5.40 10.83
CA THR A 45 10.50 -4.13 11.54
C THR A 45 9.65 -3.07 10.85
N LEU A 46 9.13 -2.11 11.61
CA LEU A 46 8.47 -0.90 11.09
C LEU A 46 9.45 0.24 10.78
N ASN A 47 10.75 0.04 11.04
CA ASN A 47 11.77 1.03 10.70
C ASN A 47 11.87 1.18 9.17
N PRO A 48 11.53 2.35 8.58
CA PRO A 48 11.57 2.53 7.13
C PRO A 48 12.97 2.31 6.54
N MET A 49 14.02 2.64 7.29
CA MET A 49 15.40 2.50 6.79
C MET A 49 15.76 1.04 6.47
N ALA A 50 15.07 0.07 7.08
CA ALA A 50 15.24 -1.34 6.77
C ALA A 50 14.67 -1.72 5.40
N HIS A 51 13.78 -0.91 4.82
CA HIS A 51 13.01 -1.22 3.61
C HIS A 51 13.32 -0.30 2.45
N LEU A 52 13.94 0.86 2.69
CA LEU A 52 14.26 1.82 1.62
C LEU A 52 15.48 1.38 0.80
N ASP A 53 15.32 1.50 -0.53
CA ASP A 53 16.44 1.58 -1.45
C ASP A 53 16.76 3.04 -1.74
N LEU A 54 18.03 3.45 -1.72
CA LEU A 54 18.39 4.86 -1.87
C LEU A 54 17.96 5.40 -3.24
N PHE A 55 18.32 4.68 -4.31
CA PHE A 55 18.01 5.10 -5.68
C PHE A 55 16.51 4.97 -5.97
N GLY A 56 15.90 3.88 -5.53
CA GLY A 56 14.45 3.69 -5.64
C GLY A 56 13.65 4.76 -4.90
N SER A 57 14.08 5.16 -3.70
CA SER A 57 13.41 6.21 -2.92
C SER A 57 13.54 7.59 -3.56
N ILE A 58 14.74 7.94 -4.07
CA ILE A 58 14.96 9.21 -4.78
C ILE A 58 14.12 9.24 -6.06
N ALA A 59 14.13 8.17 -6.84
CA ALA A 59 13.30 8.04 -8.03
C ALA A 59 11.81 8.20 -7.68
N PHE A 60 11.36 7.58 -6.59
CA PHE A 60 9.96 7.68 -6.17
C PHE A 60 9.57 9.11 -5.82
N ILE A 61 10.39 9.82 -5.05
CA ILE A 61 10.12 11.20 -4.64
C ILE A 61 10.09 12.14 -5.85
N LEU A 62 11.03 11.99 -6.79
CA LEU A 62 11.14 12.89 -7.94
C LEU A 62 10.22 12.48 -9.09
N ALA A 63 10.37 11.27 -9.61
CA ALA A 63 9.64 10.78 -10.78
C ALA A 63 8.23 10.26 -10.45
N GLY A 64 7.92 9.95 -9.18
CA GLY A 64 6.67 9.29 -8.80
C GLY A 64 6.68 7.79 -9.01
N PHE A 65 7.83 7.23 -9.38
CA PHE A 65 8.06 5.82 -9.57
C PHE A 65 9.39 5.43 -8.90
N GLY A 66 9.40 4.32 -8.17
CA GLY A 66 10.58 3.81 -7.50
C GLY A 66 10.30 2.46 -6.87
N TRP A 67 11.33 1.87 -6.28
CA TRP A 67 11.27 0.55 -5.66
C TRP A 67 11.85 0.61 -4.25
N GLY A 68 11.35 -0.27 -3.39
CA GLY A 68 11.97 -0.54 -2.10
C GLY A 68 12.94 -1.71 -2.17
N LYS A 69 13.54 -2.03 -1.03
CA LYS A 69 14.22 -3.30 -0.80
C LYS A 69 13.18 -4.29 -0.25
N PRO A 70 12.65 -5.22 -1.06
CA PRO A 70 11.60 -6.12 -0.62
C PRO A 70 12.07 -6.99 0.55
N VAL A 71 11.13 -7.41 1.38
CA VAL A 71 11.38 -8.39 2.44
C VAL A 71 11.70 -9.77 1.83
N PRO A 72 12.78 -10.45 2.27
CA PRO A 72 13.11 -11.77 1.75
C PRO A 72 12.10 -12.82 2.25
N ILE A 73 11.43 -13.48 1.31
CA ILE A 73 10.46 -14.54 1.57
C ILE A 73 10.82 -15.74 0.69
N TYR A 74 10.89 -16.91 1.30
CA TYR A 74 11.23 -18.16 0.63
C TYR A 74 10.06 -19.13 0.72
N GLY A 75 9.41 -19.39 -0.42
CA GLY A 75 8.26 -20.31 -0.50
C GLY A 75 8.57 -21.73 0.01
N SER A 76 9.83 -22.17 -0.08
CA SER A 76 10.31 -23.45 0.44
C SER A 76 10.24 -23.58 1.96
N ASN A 77 10.23 -22.46 2.70
CA ASN A 77 10.15 -22.44 4.16
C ASN A 77 8.70 -22.42 4.67
N LEU A 78 7.74 -22.16 3.79
CA LEU A 78 6.32 -22.08 4.15
C LEU A 78 5.72 -23.48 4.28
N ARG A 79 4.76 -23.63 5.20
CA ARG A 79 4.07 -24.91 5.45
C ARG A 79 3.32 -25.42 4.22
N LYS A 80 2.68 -24.53 3.46
CA LYS A 80 2.01 -24.84 2.18
C LYS A 80 2.44 -23.82 1.12
N PRO A 81 3.56 -24.06 0.41
CA PRO A 81 4.25 -23.05 -0.40
C PRO A 81 3.35 -22.16 -1.26
N LYS A 82 2.53 -22.74 -2.14
CA LYS A 82 1.68 -21.96 -3.06
C LYS A 82 0.61 -21.13 -2.35
N ARG A 83 -0.14 -21.77 -1.45
CA ARG A 83 -1.24 -21.11 -0.72
C ARG A 83 -0.68 -20.02 0.18
N ASP A 84 0.37 -20.35 0.91
CA ASP A 84 0.95 -19.47 1.92
C ASP A 84 1.65 -18.28 1.24
N MET A 85 2.28 -18.47 0.08
CA MET A 85 2.83 -17.37 -0.71
C MET A 85 1.74 -16.38 -1.15
N ALA A 86 0.57 -16.87 -1.57
CA ALA A 86 -0.57 -16.00 -1.90
C ALA A 86 -1.12 -15.26 -0.67
N LEU A 87 -1.17 -15.90 0.50
CA LEU A 87 -1.57 -15.24 1.75
C LEU A 87 -0.56 -14.17 2.17
N VAL A 88 0.74 -14.44 2.04
CA VAL A 88 1.80 -13.47 2.30
C VAL A 88 1.64 -12.29 1.34
N ALA A 89 1.47 -12.53 0.04
CA ALA A 89 1.28 -11.47 -0.95
C ALA A 89 0.04 -10.61 -0.69
N LEU A 90 -1.04 -11.17 -0.16
CA LEU A 90 -2.22 -10.41 0.27
C LEU A 90 -1.99 -9.57 1.53
N ALA A 91 -1.05 -9.96 2.40
CA ALA A 91 -0.84 -9.32 3.69
C ALA A 91 -0.50 -7.82 3.57
N GLY A 92 0.40 -7.48 2.64
CA GLY A 92 0.77 -6.09 2.35
C GLY A 92 -0.42 -5.23 1.93
N PRO A 93 -1.11 -5.56 0.83
CA PRO A 93 -2.30 -4.81 0.38
C PRO A 93 -3.40 -4.72 1.45
N VAL A 94 -3.68 -5.81 2.18
CA VAL A 94 -4.66 -5.80 3.27
C VAL A 94 -4.24 -4.83 4.38
N SER A 95 -2.97 -4.81 4.78
CA SER A 95 -2.48 -3.89 5.82
C SER A 95 -2.66 -2.42 5.43
N ASN A 96 -2.50 -2.09 4.15
CA ASN A 96 -2.69 -0.73 3.65
C ASN A 96 -4.17 -0.33 3.58
N VAL A 97 -5.08 -1.26 3.24
CA VAL A 97 -6.53 -1.01 3.31
C VAL A 97 -6.96 -0.77 4.76
N LEU A 98 -6.42 -1.55 5.70
CA LEU A 98 -6.64 -1.35 7.14
C LEU A 98 -6.10 0.00 7.62
N LEU A 99 -4.88 0.37 7.21
CA LEU A 99 -4.31 1.68 7.51
C LEU A 99 -5.16 2.82 6.93
N GLY A 100 -5.63 2.70 5.70
CA GLY A 100 -6.55 3.66 5.09
C GLY A 100 -7.84 3.81 5.88
N THR A 101 -8.40 2.69 6.37
CA THR A 101 -9.59 2.69 7.23
C THR A 101 -9.34 3.42 8.55
N ILE A 102 -8.21 3.15 9.21
CA ILE A 102 -7.81 3.85 10.44
C ILE A 102 -7.66 5.35 10.20
N LEU A 103 -7.02 5.75 9.10
CA LEU A 103 -6.84 7.16 8.76
C LEU A 103 -8.17 7.87 8.45
N VAL A 104 -9.15 7.19 7.85
CA VAL A 104 -10.52 7.73 7.68
C VAL A 104 -11.21 7.94 9.02
N ILE A 105 -11.08 7.01 9.95
CA ILE A 105 -11.63 7.16 11.31
C ILE A 105 -10.99 8.38 12.00
N VAL A 106 -9.66 8.50 11.93
CA VAL A 106 -8.93 9.64 12.50
C VAL A 106 -9.38 10.96 11.85
N TYR A 107 -9.56 10.99 10.53
CA TYR A 107 -10.08 12.16 9.81
C TYR A 107 -11.45 12.60 10.33
N LYS A 108 -12.39 11.66 10.52
CA LYS A 108 -13.75 11.94 11.01
C LYS A 108 -13.73 12.50 12.44
N VAL A 109 -13.00 11.83 13.34
CA VAL A 109 -12.89 12.23 14.75
C VAL A 109 -12.26 13.62 14.87
N LEU A 110 -11.14 13.87 14.17
CA LEU A 110 -10.49 15.18 14.20
C LEU A 110 -11.36 16.29 13.61
N GLY A 111 -12.18 15.99 12.60
CA GLY A 111 -13.14 16.94 12.04
C GLY A 111 -14.10 17.48 13.11
N VAL A 112 -14.67 16.58 13.94
CA VAL A 112 -15.57 16.98 15.03
C VAL A 112 -14.83 17.67 16.17
N VAL A 113 -13.68 17.15 16.60
CA VAL A 113 -12.87 17.78 17.65
C VAL A 113 -12.48 19.21 17.25
N PHE A 114 -12.03 19.43 16.01
CA PHE A 114 -11.67 20.76 15.53
C PHE A 114 -12.85 21.73 15.52
N MET A 115 -14.05 21.27 15.17
CA MET A 115 -15.25 22.09 15.26
C MET A 115 -15.58 22.47 16.72
N GLN A 116 -15.55 21.50 17.65
CA GLN A 116 -15.87 21.73 19.05
C GLN A 116 -14.94 22.72 19.74
N VAL A 117 -13.63 22.63 19.46
CA VAL A 117 -12.64 23.54 20.06
C VAL A 117 -12.51 24.86 19.30
N GLY A 118 -13.37 25.11 18.30
CA GLY A 118 -13.34 26.32 17.48
C GLY A 118 -12.11 26.44 16.57
N PHE A 119 -11.34 25.35 16.37
CA PHE A 119 -10.16 25.33 15.51
C PHE A 119 -10.54 25.21 14.04
N THR A 120 -11.03 26.31 13.47
CA THR A 120 -11.56 26.40 12.09
C THR A 120 -10.59 27.08 11.11
N THR A 121 -9.31 27.16 11.49
CA THR A 121 -8.27 27.84 10.71
C THR A 121 -7.94 27.12 9.40
N GLY A 122 -7.23 27.81 8.49
CA GLY A 122 -6.68 27.17 7.29
C GLY A 122 -5.75 25.99 7.60
N LEU A 123 -5.07 26.01 8.76
CA LEU A 123 -4.25 24.91 9.25
C LEU A 123 -5.08 23.67 9.58
N ALA A 124 -6.23 23.84 10.24
CA ALA A 124 -7.15 22.74 10.54
C ALA A 124 -7.59 22.02 9.27
N ARG A 125 -7.99 22.79 8.24
CA ARG A 125 -8.34 22.24 6.92
C ARG A 125 -7.18 21.52 6.26
N ALA A 126 -5.97 22.08 6.32
CA ALA A 126 -4.78 21.45 5.74
C ALA A 126 -4.47 20.10 6.39
N ILE A 127 -4.57 20.00 7.72
CA ILE A 127 -4.37 18.74 8.46
C ILE A 127 -5.38 17.68 8.00
N LEU A 128 -6.67 18.03 7.94
CA LEU A 128 -7.72 17.10 7.51
C LEU A 128 -7.52 16.63 6.07
N VAL A 129 -7.16 17.55 5.15
CA VAL A 129 -6.85 17.21 3.76
C VAL A 129 -5.66 16.25 3.67
N ILE A 130 -4.60 16.49 4.45
CA ILE A 130 -3.42 15.61 4.46
C ILE A 130 -3.82 14.21 4.95
N ILE A 131 -4.53 14.08 6.07
CA ILE A 131 -4.92 12.78 6.62
C ILE A 131 -5.79 12.01 5.64
N PHE A 132 -6.78 12.67 5.04
CA PHE A 132 -7.64 12.04 4.04
C PHE A 132 -6.84 11.61 2.80
N THR A 133 -5.90 12.45 2.34
CA THR A 133 -5.03 12.12 1.22
C THR A 133 -4.11 10.94 1.52
N LEU A 134 -3.62 10.80 2.76
CA LEU A 134 -2.84 9.64 3.20
C LEU A 134 -3.70 8.37 3.21
N ALA A 135 -4.96 8.46 3.64
CA ALA A 135 -5.89 7.34 3.58
C ALA A 135 -6.08 6.85 2.14
N GLN A 136 -6.34 7.78 1.21
CA GLN A 136 -6.47 7.49 -0.21
C GLN A 136 -5.18 6.90 -0.79
N THR A 137 -4.02 7.46 -0.43
CA THR A 137 -2.71 6.99 -0.90
C THR A 137 -2.42 5.57 -0.41
N SER A 138 -2.80 5.24 0.83
CA SER A 138 -2.68 3.89 1.38
C SER A 138 -3.51 2.88 0.57
N VAL A 139 -4.77 3.20 0.29
CA VAL A 139 -5.64 2.35 -0.53
C VAL A 139 -5.13 2.27 -1.98
N TYR A 140 -4.65 3.37 -2.56
CA TYR A 140 -4.03 3.37 -3.88
C TYR A 140 -2.82 2.43 -3.94
N TRP A 141 -1.95 2.48 -2.92
CA TRP A 141 -0.79 1.59 -2.84
C TRP A 141 -1.19 0.11 -2.70
N ALA A 142 -2.27 -0.18 -1.98
CA ALA A 142 -2.83 -1.54 -1.93
C ALA A 142 -3.30 -2.02 -3.30
N VAL A 143 -4.12 -1.23 -4.00
CA VAL A 143 -4.66 -1.58 -5.32
C VAL A 143 -3.55 -1.73 -6.35
N PHE A 144 -2.57 -0.83 -6.32
CA PHE A 144 -1.41 -0.89 -7.19
C PHE A 144 -0.65 -2.21 -7.03
N ASN A 145 -0.35 -2.62 -5.79
CA ASN A 145 0.35 -3.88 -5.54
C ASN A 145 -0.48 -5.13 -5.86
N LEU A 146 -1.80 -5.03 -5.97
CA LEU A 146 -2.67 -6.14 -6.39
C LEU A 146 -2.75 -6.33 -7.91
N ILE A 147 -2.12 -5.46 -8.71
CA ILE A 147 -2.04 -5.67 -10.17
C ILE A 147 -1.29 -7.00 -10.41
N PRO A 148 -1.85 -7.92 -11.20
CA PRO A 148 -1.34 -9.28 -11.33
C PRO A 148 -0.14 -9.36 -12.30
N VAL A 149 0.92 -8.60 -12.00
CA VAL A 149 2.06 -8.37 -12.89
C VAL A 149 3.34 -8.31 -12.04
N PRO A 150 4.34 -9.18 -12.28
CA PRO A 150 5.62 -9.09 -11.57
C PRO A 150 6.28 -7.72 -11.77
N PRO A 151 6.94 -7.14 -10.75
CA PRO A 151 7.26 -7.71 -9.44
C PRO A 151 6.20 -7.47 -8.35
N LEU A 152 5.00 -7.01 -8.69
CA LEU A 152 3.96 -6.64 -7.71
C LEU A 152 3.37 -7.87 -7.01
N ASP A 153 2.83 -7.68 -5.81
CA ASP A 153 2.28 -8.77 -4.99
C ASP A 153 1.19 -9.58 -5.71
N GLY A 154 0.38 -8.92 -6.53
CA GLY A 154 -0.69 -9.54 -7.32
C GLY A 154 -0.18 -10.68 -8.21
N SER A 155 1.09 -10.66 -8.64
CA SER A 155 1.64 -11.76 -9.44
C SER A 155 1.81 -13.04 -8.64
N ARG A 156 2.01 -12.95 -7.32
CA ARG A 156 2.10 -14.12 -6.44
C ARG A 156 0.74 -14.78 -6.19
N LEU A 157 -0.36 -14.03 -6.37
CA LEU A 157 -1.70 -14.63 -6.42
C LEU A 157 -1.88 -15.42 -7.71
N LEU A 158 -1.35 -14.93 -8.84
CA LEU A 158 -1.37 -15.70 -10.10
C LEU A 158 -0.60 -17.01 -9.97
N GLU A 159 0.49 -17.05 -9.21
CA GLU A 159 1.25 -18.28 -8.95
C GLU A 159 0.38 -19.39 -8.31
N TYR A 160 -0.56 -19.00 -7.46
CA TYR A 160 -1.50 -19.93 -6.82
C TYR A 160 -2.58 -20.44 -7.79
N ILE A 161 -3.04 -19.59 -8.71
CA ILE A 161 -4.15 -19.88 -9.62
C ILE A 161 -3.68 -20.59 -10.89
N LEU A 162 -2.52 -20.21 -11.43
CA LEU A 162 -2.03 -20.67 -12.72
C LEU A 162 -1.26 -21.99 -12.62
N PRO A 163 -1.31 -22.83 -13.68
CA PRO A 163 -0.38 -23.95 -13.85
C PRO A 163 1.07 -23.48 -13.82
N HIS A 164 1.95 -24.29 -13.24
CA HIS A 164 3.36 -23.95 -13.05
C HIS A 164 4.08 -23.63 -14.38
N SER A 165 3.71 -24.30 -15.47
CA SER A 165 4.26 -24.06 -16.81
C SER A 165 3.94 -22.66 -17.37
N ILE A 166 2.78 -22.10 -17.03
CA ILE A 166 2.39 -20.74 -17.44
C ILE A 166 3.11 -19.72 -16.57
N TYR A 167 3.10 -19.94 -15.26
CA TYR A 167 3.78 -19.04 -14.32
C TYR A 167 5.29 -18.95 -14.57
N TYR A 168 5.94 -20.07 -14.90
CA TYR A 168 7.35 -20.08 -15.29
C TYR A 168 7.64 -19.21 -16.51
N LYS A 169 6.75 -19.19 -17.52
CA LYS A 169 6.88 -18.27 -18.66
C LYS A 169 6.75 -16.81 -18.24
N ILE A 170 5.83 -16.52 -17.31
CA ILE A 170 5.67 -15.17 -16.76
C ILE A 170 6.96 -14.73 -16.05
N GLU A 171 7.57 -15.59 -15.23
CA GLU A 171 8.85 -15.30 -14.57
C GLU A 171 9.99 -15.14 -15.58
N TYR A 172 10.06 -15.99 -16.60
CA TYR A 172 11.06 -15.88 -17.67
C TYR A 172 11.01 -14.53 -18.40
N TYR A 173 9.81 -14.02 -18.66
CA TYR A 173 9.61 -12.72 -19.31
C TYR A 173 9.46 -11.54 -18.34
N GLN A 174 9.71 -11.73 -17.04
CA GLN A 174 9.49 -10.72 -15.99
C GLN A 174 10.10 -9.36 -16.33
N ARG A 175 11.31 -9.32 -16.89
CA ARG A 175 11.98 -8.07 -17.27
C ARG A 175 11.17 -7.26 -18.29
N TYR A 176 10.66 -7.92 -19.33
CA TYR A 176 9.88 -7.26 -20.38
C TYR A 176 8.50 -6.86 -19.86
N ILE A 177 7.88 -7.71 -19.05
CA ILE A 177 6.61 -7.45 -18.38
C ILE A 177 6.73 -6.21 -17.49
N TYR A 178 7.82 -6.10 -16.73
CA TYR A 178 8.10 -4.94 -15.89
C TYR A 178 8.31 -3.66 -16.71
N ILE A 179 9.06 -3.72 -17.82
CA ILE A 179 9.20 -2.56 -18.73
C ILE A 179 7.84 -2.15 -19.29
N ALA A 180 7.02 -3.10 -19.73
CA ALA A 180 5.67 -2.82 -20.21
C ALA A 180 4.78 -2.19 -19.12
N LEU A 181 4.86 -2.68 -17.88
CA LEU A 181 4.17 -2.08 -16.74
C LEU A 181 4.57 -0.61 -16.55
N LEU A 182 5.86 -0.29 -16.61
CA LEU A 182 6.33 1.10 -16.51
C LEU A 182 5.77 1.96 -17.64
N VAL A 183 5.84 1.50 -18.90
CA VAL A 183 5.28 2.24 -20.05
C VAL A 183 3.77 2.48 -19.88
N LEU A 184 3.03 1.47 -19.40
CA LEU A 184 1.59 1.59 -19.14
C LEU A 184 1.25 2.54 -17.97
N LEU A 185 2.13 2.63 -16.96
CA LEU A 185 2.00 3.63 -15.88
C LEU A 185 2.29 5.03 -16.39
N PHE A 186 3.37 5.22 -17.15
CA PHE A 186 3.76 6.54 -17.69
C PHE A 186 2.79 7.08 -18.75
N SER A 187 2.19 6.20 -19.56
CA SER A 187 1.12 6.57 -20.50
C SER A 187 -0.19 6.95 -19.80
N GLY A 188 -0.34 6.63 -18.51
CA GLY A 188 -1.55 6.91 -17.73
C GLY A 188 -2.70 5.92 -17.97
N ILE A 189 -2.53 4.91 -18.82
CA ILE A 189 -3.56 3.91 -19.15
C ILE A 189 -4.02 3.17 -17.89
N LEU A 190 -3.08 2.81 -17.01
CA LEU A 190 -3.40 2.11 -15.76
C LEU A 190 -4.04 3.00 -14.70
N MET A 191 -3.94 4.33 -14.82
CA MET A 191 -4.48 5.25 -13.80
C MET A 191 -6.01 5.14 -13.69
N GLY A 192 -6.72 5.00 -14.80
CA GLY A 192 -8.18 4.89 -14.81
C GLY A 192 -8.69 3.71 -13.98
N PRO A 193 -8.29 2.47 -14.31
CA PRO A 193 -8.67 1.27 -13.55
C PRO A 193 -8.23 1.32 -12.09
N ILE A 194 -7.00 1.76 -11.80
CA ILE A 194 -6.50 1.84 -10.42
C ILE A 194 -7.35 2.81 -9.61
N VAL A 195 -7.56 4.03 -10.12
CA VAL A 195 -8.38 5.06 -9.44
C VAL A 195 -9.82 4.59 -9.27
N PHE A 196 -10.39 3.89 -10.26
CA PHE A 196 -11.73 3.33 -10.14
C PHE A 196 -11.85 2.35 -8.97
N VAL A 197 -10.95 1.36 -8.88
CA VAL A 197 -10.95 0.37 -7.81
C VAL A 197 -10.63 1.02 -6.46
N SER A 198 -9.65 1.92 -6.40
CA SER A 198 -9.33 2.66 -5.18
C SER A 198 -10.52 3.49 -4.68
N ASN A 199 -11.23 4.17 -5.58
CA ASN A 199 -12.43 4.93 -5.22
C ASN A 199 -13.56 4.03 -4.76
N PHE A 200 -13.74 2.86 -5.36
CA PHE A 200 -14.71 1.87 -4.89
C PHE A 200 -14.40 1.43 -3.46
N ILE A 201 -13.14 1.06 -3.17
CA ILE A 201 -12.70 0.69 -1.81
C ILE A 201 -12.87 1.86 -0.84
N MET A 202 -12.51 3.08 -1.24
CA MET A 202 -12.68 4.26 -0.39
C MET A 202 -14.16 4.53 -0.07
N LYS A 203 -15.06 4.40 -1.06
CA LYS A 203 -16.51 4.50 -0.82
C LYS A 203 -17.00 3.42 0.14
N PHE A 204 -16.49 2.21 0.00
CA PHE A 204 -16.80 1.13 0.94
C PHE A 204 -16.30 1.44 2.35
N ILE A 205 -15.07 1.93 2.51
CA ILE A 205 -14.52 2.38 3.81
C ILE A 205 -15.39 3.49 4.43
N LEU A 206 -15.78 4.48 3.63
CA LEU A 206 -16.67 5.56 4.10
C LEU A 206 -18.05 5.03 4.51
N PHE A 207 -18.59 4.06 3.79
CA PHE A 207 -19.85 3.40 4.10
C PHE A 207 -19.77 2.63 5.43
N ILE A 208 -18.77 1.76 5.62
CA ILE A 208 -18.63 0.98 6.85
C ILE A 208 -18.31 1.86 8.07
N THR A 209 -17.69 3.02 7.86
CA THR A 209 -17.40 3.99 8.92
C THR A 209 -18.54 5.03 9.09
N SER A 210 -19.63 4.95 8.34
CA SER A 210 -20.75 5.90 8.45
C SER A 210 -21.50 5.86 9.79
N PRO A 211 -21.62 4.73 10.52
CA PRO A 211 -22.21 4.75 11.86
C PRO A 211 -21.46 5.65 12.84
N LEU A 212 -20.14 5.84 12.63
CA LEU A 212 -19.34 6.78 13.41
C LEU A 212 -19.80 8.23 13.20
N ASP A 213 -20.27 8.59 12.01
CA ASP A 213 -20.77 9.95 11.74
C ASP A 213 -22.02 10.24 12.58
N LEU A 214 -22.92 9.26 12.71
CA LEU A 214 -24.10 9.37 13.57
C LEU A 214 -23.71 9.59 15.04
N LEU A 215 -22.72 8.83 15.53
CA LEU A 215 -22.23 8.95 16.90
C LEU A 215 -21.54 10.30 17.12
N LEU A 216 -20.72 10.74 16.18
CA LEU A 216 -19.99 12.02 16.26
C LEU A 216 -20.94 13.23 16.18
N ASN A 217 -22.03 13.14 15.42
CA ASN A 217 -23.05 14.19 15.35
C ASN A 217 -23.79 14.41 16.69
N LEU A 218 -23.79 13.45 17.62
CA LEU A 218 -24.33 13.66 18.97
C LEU A 218 -23.50 14.63 19.81
N PHE A 219 -22.25 14.88 19.40
CA PHE A 219 -21.31 15.75 20.10
C PHE A 219 -21.17 17.13 19.44
N LEU A 220 -21.78 17.37 18.29
CA LEU A 220 -21.83 18.68 17.62
C LEU A 220 -23.04 19.49 18.10
#